data_AF-A0AAE1XZ53-F1
#
_entry.id   AF-A0AAE1XZ53-F1
#
_cell.length_a   1.000
_cell.length_b   1.000
_cell.length_c   1.000
_cell.angle_alpha   90.00
_cell.angle_beta   90.00
_cell.angle_gamma   90.00
#
_symmetry.space_group_name_H-M   'P 1'
#
loop_
_entity.id
_entity.type
_entity.pdbx_description
1 polymer ?
#
loop_
_entity_poly.entity_id
_entity_poly.type
_entity_poly.pdbx_seq_one_letter_code
_entity_poly.pdbx_strand_id
1 'polypeptide(L)'
;MKDADGVMKISCIHCKRMYTKSKTAATTQLHRHLQSCGNYLKAKADKSKDGLLQTQLGFVSSSVDPSACPSLFVGKFDMEKMKESVAHWIMMHEHPFSIVEEEGFNLMQRRGMPKWRGLTRNTAKAYCINVYESEKKKLKSLLKNVNKISLTTDCWKSKNQKIEYMVITRHWIDEIWQLQKRVLNFVHIPPPRRGLEIANAIWRCLEDWGIESKIHTISVDNASANDSAINNLKRIGQKLRKCARC
;
A
#
# COMPACT_ATOMS: atom_id res chain seq x y z
N MET A 1 22.30 -30.88 31.37
CA MET A 1 22.60 -30.87 32.81
C MET A 1 23.48 -32.08 33.11
N LYS A 2 24.56 -31.94 33.88
CA LYS A 2 25.32 -33.09 34.39
C LYS A 2 24.71 -33.48 35.73
N ASP A 3 24.49 -34.76 35.96
CA ASP A 3 24.08 -35.25 37.28
C ASP A 3 25.29 -35.34 38.21
N ALA A 4 25.06 -35.64 39.49
CA ALA A 4 26.09 -35.82 40.52
C ALA A 4 27.18 -36.85 40.13
N ASP A 5 26.86 -37.80 39.25
CA ASP A 5 27.77 -38.83 38.72
C ASP A 5 28.52 -38.42 37.43
N GLY A 6 28.46 -37.15 37.03
CA GLY A 6 29.18 -36.62 35.86
C GLY A 6 28.58 -37.00 34.48
N VAL A 7 27.46 -37.71 34.44
CA VAL A 7 26.77 -38.12 33.20
C VAL A 7 25.97 -36.94 32.65
N MET A 8 26.23 -36.57 31.39
CA MET A 8 25.43 -35.54 30.70
C MET A 8 24.04 -36.08 30.37
N LYS A 9 22.99 -35.39 30.82
CA LYS A 9 21.61 -35.65 30.38
C LYS A 9 21.06 -34.54 29.49
N ILE A 10 20.22 -34.96 28.55
CA ILE A 10 19.48 -34.15 27.58
C ILE A 10 17.98 -34.40 27.75
N SER A 11 17.16 -33.36 27.59
CA SER A 11 15.71 -33.43 27.76
C SER A 11 14.97 -33.36 26.42
N CYS A 12 13.88 -34.11 26.30
CA CYS A 12 12.96 -33.92 25.19
C CYS A 12 12.22 -32.59 25.36
N ILE A 13 12.22 -31.72 24.34
CA ILE A 13 11.56 -30.42 24.42
C ILE A 13 10.03 -30.52 24.56
N HIS A 14 9.42 -31.62 24.11
CA HIS A 14 7.96 -31.83 24.05
C HIS A 14 7.36 -32.52 25.27
N CYS A 15 8.04 -33.52 25.85
CA CYS A 15 7.56 -34.23 27.03
C CYS A 15 8.46 -34.07 28.27
N LYS A 16 9.56 -33.31 28.15
CA LYS A 16 10.55 -33.05 29.21
C LYS A 16 11.23 -34.29 29.80
N ARG A 17 11.05 -35.48 29.22
CA ARG A 17 11.73 -36.71 29.65
C ARG A 17 13.24 -36.60 29.43
N MET A 18 14.01 -36.99 30.43
CA MET A 18 15.46 -36.92 30.43
C MET A 18 16.09 -38.20 29.88
N TYR A 19 17.16 -38.05 29.11
CA TYR A 19 17.94 -39.15 28.52
C TYR A 19 19.42 -38.92 28.81
N THR A 20 20.14 -40.00 29.07
CA THR A 20 21.60 -39.95 29.23
C THR A 20 22.27 -39.83 27.87
N LYS A 21 23.19 -38.88 27.71
CA LYS A 21 23.96 -38.72 26.49
C LYS A 21 25.01 -39.82 26.42
N SER A 22 24.93 -40.68 25.41
CA SER A 22 25.94 -41.73 25.19
C SER A 22 27.31 -41.10 24.92
N LYS A 23 28.37 -41.70 25.46
CA LYS A 23 29.77 -41.31 25.18
C LYS A 23 30.12 -41.45 23.70
N THR A 24 29.44 -42.36 22.98
CA THR A 24 29.63 -42.61 21.54
C THR A 24 28.80 -41.72 20.62
N ALA A 25 28.15 -40.68 21.16
CA ALA A 25 27.24 -39.79 20.42
C ALA A 25 26.03 -40.49 19.75
N ALA A 26 25.77 -41.77 20.05
CA ALA A 26 24.65 -42.51 19.49
C ALA A 26 23.28 -41.89 19.86
N THR A 27 22.46 -41.63 18.84
CA THR A 27 21.15 -40.96 18.96
C THR A 27 19.96 -41.93 18.94
N THR A 28 20.22 -43.24 18.85
CA THR A 28 19.21 -44.30 18.67
C THR A 28 18.11 -44.29 19.75
N GLN A 29 18.49 -44.04 21.01
CA GLN A 29 17.56 -43.92 22.14
C GLN A 29 16.61 -42.72 22.01
N LEU A 30 17.11 -41.60 21.47
CA LEU A 30 16.32 -40.38 21.25
C LEU A 30 15.38 -40.58 20.05
N HIS A 31 15.88 -41.24 19.01
CA HIS A 31 15.08 -41.56 17.82
C HIS A 31 13.93 -42.50 18.17
N ARG A 32 14.20 -43.57 18.94
CA ARG A 32 13.18 -44.49 19.45
C ARG A 32 12.15 -43.77 20.32
N HIS A 33 12.61 -42.82 21.15
CA HIS A 33 11.71 -41.98 21.93
C HIS A 33 10.81 -41.11 21.06
N LEU A 34 11.36 -40.42 20.06
CA LEU A 34 10.59 -39.55 19.17
C LEU A 34 9.48 -40.31 18.44
N GLN A 35 9.69 -41.58 18.11
CA GLN A 35 8.66 -42.41 17.47
C GLN A 35 7.49 -42.77 18.40
N SER A 36 7.67 -42.77 19.73
CA SER A 36 6.63 -43.10 20.71
C SER A 36 6.20 -41.93 21.59
N CYS A 37 6.81 -40.76 21.45
CA CYS A 37 6.50 -39.57 22.25
C CYS A 37 5.15 -38.97 21.83
N GLY A 38 4.09 -39.24 22.61
CA GLY A 38 2.74 -38.74 22.33
C GLY A 38 2.65 -37.22 22.16
N ASN A 39 3.38 -36.43 22.96
CA ASN A 39 3.39 -34.96 22.84
C ASN A 39 4.06 -34.48 21.55
N TYR A 40 5.12 -35.16 21.12
CA TYR A 40 5.77 -34.88 19.83
C TYR A 40 4.88 -35.30 18.66
N LEU A 41 4.25 -36.48 18.73
CA LEU A 41 3.34 -36.96 17.69
C LEU A 41 2.10 -36.06 17.55
N LYS A 42 1.54 -35.57 18.66
CA LYS A 42 0.49 -34.55 18.66
C LYS A 42 0.96 -33.24 18.02
N ALA A 43 2.10 -32.70 18.46
CA ALA A 43 2.67 -31.48 17.88
C ALA A 43 3.02 -31.64 16.37
N LYS A 44 3.42 -32.83 15.94
CA LYS A 44 3.66 -33.17 14.54
C LYS A 44 2.36 -33.27 13.74
N ALA A 45 1.30 -33.85 14.32
CA ALA A 45 -0.03 -33.91 13.71
C ALA A 45 -0.68 -32.52 13.60
N ASP A 46 -0.52 -31.66 14.62
CA ASP A 46 -1.00 -30.28 14.61
C ASP A 46 -0.26 -29.45 13.52
N LYS A 47 1.07 -29.61 13.40
CA LYS A 47 1.84 -29.04 12.29
C LYS A 47 1.45 -29.61 10.91
N SER A 48 0.99 -30.85 10.85
CA SER A 48 0.50 -31.48 9.61
C SER A 48 -0.87 -30.96 9.19
N LYS A 49 -1.74 -30.56 10.14
CA LYS A 49 -2.98 -29.84 9.83
C LYS A 49 -2.70 -28.42 9.32
N ASP A 50 -1.61 -27.82 9.78
CA ASP A 50 -1.00 -26.60 9.21
C ASP A 50 -0.16 -26.86 7.93
N GLY A 51 -0.07 -28.11 7.44
CA GLY A 51 0.76 -28.50 6.30
C GLY A 51 0.33 -27.95 4.94
N LEU A 52 -0.81 -27.24 4.88
CA LEU A 52 -1.24 -26.45 3.73
C LEU A 52 -0.78 -24.98 3.82
N LEU A 53 0.00 -24.58 4.83
CA LEU A 53 0.57 -23.25 4.91
C LEU A 53 1.74 -23.11 3.91
N GLN A 54 1.48 -22.43 2.77
CA GLN A 54 2.54 -21.95 1.89
C GLN A 54 3.54 -21.14 2.72
N THR A 55 4.74 -21.70 2.83
CA THR A 55 5.85 -21.17 3.60
C THR A 55 6.93 -20.84 2.58
N GLN A 56 7.21 -19.56 2.35
CA GLN A 56 8.28 -19.12 1.46
C GLN A 56 9.50 -18.74 2.30
N LEU A 57 10.65 -19.30 1.96
CA LEU A 57 11.93 -18.84 2.51
C LEU A 57 12.26 -17.51 1.82
N GLY A 58 12.17 -16.43 2.57
CA GLY A 58 12.56 -15.10 2.12
C GLY A 58 13.98 -14.78 2.58
N PHE A 59 14.74 -14.10 1.73
CA PHE A 59 16.02 -13.50 2.08
C PHE A 59 15.79 -12.02 2.39
N VAL A 60 16.36 -11.51 3.48
CA VAL A 60 16.42 -10.06 3.70
C VAL A 60 17.39 -9.48 2.67
N SER A 61 16.92 -8.58 1.80
CA SER A 61 17.83 -7.80 0.97
C SER A 61 18.70 -6.95 1.90
N SER A 62 19.93 -7.39 2.12
CA SER A 62 20.90 -6.63 2.90
C SER A 62 21.51 -5.64 1.93
N SER A 63 21.13 -4.36 2.02
CA SER A 63 21.83 -3.27 1.33
C SER A 63 23.18 -2.93 1.98
N VAL A 64 23.66 -3.76 2.90
CA VAL A 64 24.86 -3.54 3.69
C VAL A 64 25.59 -4.87 3.83
N ASP A 65 26.74 -4.98 3.18
CA ASP A 65 27.73 -6.07 3.24
C ASP A 65 27.49 -7.33 2.35
N PRO A 66 28.28 -7.51 1.28
CA PRO A 66 28.31 -8.72 0.44
C PRO A 66 28.69 -10.01 1.19
N SER A 67 29.24 -9.91 2.40
CA SER A 67 29.72 -11.05 3.20
C SER A 67 28.68 -11.56 4.23
N ALA A 68 27.57 -10.84 4.42
CA ALA A 68 26.54 -11.23 5.36
C ALA A 68 25.59 -12.27 4.73
N CYS A 69 25.52 -13.47 5.30
CA CYS A 69 24.48 -14.43 4.94
C CYS A 69 23.09 -13.80 5.24
N PRO A 70 22.23 -13.58 4.23
CA PRO A 70 20.94 -12.97 4.49
C PRO A 70 20.13 -13.88 5.41
N SER A 71 19.61 -13.31 6.50
CA SER A 71 18.81 -14.08 7.45
C SER A 71 17.60 -14.67 6.73
N LEU A 72 17.51 -16.00 6.72
CA LEU A 72 16.33 -16.71 6.23
C LEU A 72 15.16 -16.40 7.17
N PHE A 73 14.08 -15.86 6.62
CA PHE A 73 12.83 -15.77 7.35
C PHE A 73 11.75 -16.61 6.67
N VAL A 74 10.84 -17.10 7.51
CA VAL A 74 9.71 -17.93 7.13
C VAL A 74 8.55 -16.98 6.80
N GLY A 75 8.43 -16.58 5.54
CA GLY A 75 7.33 -15.76 5.05
C GLY A 75 6.06 -16.59 4.86
N LYS A 76 4.96 -16.16 5.48
CA LYS A 76 3.63 -16.75 5.24
C LYS A 76 2.94 -15.98 4.13
N PHE A 77 2.34 -16.73 3.19
CA PHE A 77 1.48 -16.13 2.18
C PHE A 77 0.30 -15.39 2.82
N ASP A 78 0.12 -14.14 2.43
CA ASP A 78 -0.92 -13.24 2.92
C ASP A 78 -1.76 -12.73 1.76
N MET A 79 -3.02 -13.19 1.69
CA MET A 79 -3.95 -12.78 0.63
C MET A 79 -4.25 -11.28 0.65
N GLU A 80 -4.21 -10.62 1.80
CA GLU A 80 -4.52 -9.19 1.90
C GLU A 80 -3.41 -8.36 1.27
N LYS A 81 -2.15 -8.68 1.60
CA LYS A 81 -0.98 -8.06 0.94
C LYS A 81 -0.93 -8.34 -0.56
N MET A 82 -1.37 -9.52 -0.98
CA MET A 82 -1.47 -9.84 -2.40
C MET A 82 -2.52 -8.98 -3.12
N LYS A 83 -3.70 -8.78 -2.53
CA LYS A 83 -4.73 -7.92 -3.11
C LYS A 83 -4.27 -6.47 -3.20
N GLU A 84 -3.58 -5.98 -2.18
CA GLU A 84 -2.95 -4.65 -2.18
C GLU A 84 -1.90 -4.55 -3.30
N SER A 85 -1.04 -5.57 -3.44
CA SER A 85 -0.02 -5.63 -4.51
C SER A 85 -0.65 -5.65 -5.91
N VAL A 86 -1.76 -6.37 -6.09
CA VAL A 86 -2.52 -6.39 -7.35
C VAL A 86 -3.11 -5.01 -7.63
N ALA A 87 -3.65 -4.32 -6.62
CA ALA A 87 -4.14 -2.95 -6.80
C ALA A 87 -3.02 -1.99 -7.23
N HIS A 88 -1.84 -2.08 -6.61
CA HIS A 88 -0.66 -1.33 -7.06
C HIS A 88 -0.30 -1.65 -8.50
N TRP A 89 -0.21 -2.92 -8.87
CA TRP A 89 0.10 -3.35 -10.24
C TRP A 89 -0.90 -2.79 -11.26
N ILE A 90 -2.20 -2.89 -10.97
CA ILE A 90 -3.28 -2.33 -11.81
C ILE A 90 -3.08 -0.82 -12.01
N MET A 91 -2.81 -0.06 -10.95
CA MET A 91 -2.65 1.39 -11.04
C MET A 91 -1.34 1.80 -11.72
N MET A 92 -0.24 1.08 -11.49
CA MET A 92 1.06 1.38 -12.09
C MET A 92 1.08 1.18 -13.60
N HIS A 93 0.33 0.19 -14.11
CA HIS A 93 0.30 -0.16 -15.52
C HIS A 93 -1.05 0.15 -16.19
N GLU A 94 -1.92 0.88 -15.50
CA GLU A 94 -3.22 1.35 -16.01
C GLU A 94 -4.10 0.21 -16.57
N HIS A 95 -4.04 -0.97 -15.95
CA HIS A 95 -4.78 -2.13 -16.42
C HIS A 95 -6.28 -2.01 -16.13
N PRO A 96 -7.15 -2.62 -16.96
CA PRO A 96 -8.56 -2.74 -16.63
C PRO A 96 -8.75 -3.59 -15.38
N PHE A 97 -9.70 -3.23 -14.51
CA PHE A 97 -9.94 -3.96 -13.26
C PHE A 97 -10.30 -5.44 -13.46
N SER A 98 -10.84 -5.85 -14.63
CA SER A 98 -11.13 -7.25 -14.93
C SER A 98 -9.90 -8.09 -15.31
N ILE A 99 -8.72 -7.50 -15.45
CA ILE A 99 -7.50 -8.28 -15.77
C ILE A 99 -7.26 -9.40 -14.74
N VAL A 100 -7.71 -9.20 -13.51
CA VAL A 100 -7.60 -10.17 -12.41
C VAL A 100 -8.51 -11.38 -12.56
N GLU A 101 -9.50 -11.31 -13.45
CA GLU A 101 -10.47 -12.38 -13.74
C GLU A 101 -10.00 -13.25 -14.91
N GLU A 102 -8.96 -12.83 -15.65
CA GLU A 102 -8.45 -13.59 -16.78
C GLU A 102 -7.94 -14.97 -16.37
N GLU A 103 -8.25 -15.98 -17.18
CA GLU A 103 -7.86 -17.36 -16.91
C GLU A 103 -6.34 -17.53 -16.90
N GLY A 104 -5.64 -16.88 -17.84
CA GLY A 104 -4.18 -16.93 -17.94
C GLY A 104 -3.48 -16.34 -16.71
N PHE A 105 -3.95 -15.18 -16.24
CA PHE A 105 -3.46 -14.57 -15.01
C PHE A 105 -3.69 -15.50 -13.81
N ASN A 106 -4.90 -16.03 -13.65
CA ASN A 106 -5.21 -16.92 -12.54
C ASN A 106 -4.47 -18.26 -12.61
N LEU A 107 -4.22 -18.80 -13.80
CA LEU A 107 -3.39 -19.98 -14.00
C LEU A 107 -1.95 -19.74 -13.53
N MET A 108 -1.36 -18.62 -13.93
CA MET A 108 -0.02 -18.21 -13.51
C MET A 108 0.07 -18.07 -11.98
N GLN A 109 -0.86 -17.35 -11.36
CA GLN A 109 -0.86 -17.13 -9.91
C GLN A 109 -1.03 -18.44 -9.14
N ARG A 110 -1.93 -19.35 -9.57
CA ARG A 110 -2.12 -20.65 -8.92
C ARG A 110 -0.89 -21.54 -9.00
N ARG A 111 -0.07 -21.43 -10.05
CA ARG A 111 1.20 -22.18 -10.17
C ARG A 111 2.23 -21.74 -9.13
N GLY A 112 2.36 -20.44 -8.89
CA GLY A 112 3.33 -19.91 -7.91
C GLY A 112 2.80 -19.85 -6.46
N MET A 113 1.48 -19.80 -6.29
CA MET A 113 0.82 -19.54 -5.01
C MET A 113 -0.39 -20.49 -4.85
N PRO A 114 -0.21 -21.67 -4.23
CA PRO A 114 -1.29 -22.65 -4.07
C PRO A 114 -2.51 -22.13 -3.30
N LYS A 115 -2.33 -21.11 -2.45
CA LYS A 115 -3.40 -20.46 -1.69
C LYS A 115 -4.08 -19.30 -2.44
N TRP A 116 -3.66 -19.01 -3.67
CA TRP A 116 -4.25 -17.94 -4.47
C TRP A 116 -5.74 -18.21 -4.68
N ARG A 117 -6.54 -17.21 -4.31
CA ARG A 117 -7.96 -17.15 -4.65
C ARG A 117 -8.12 -16.07 -5.70
N GLY A 118 -8.77 -16.42 -6.81
CA GLY A 118 -9.06 -15.47 -7.87
C GLY A 118 -9.82 -14.26 -7.33
N LEU A 119 -9.52 -13.11 -7.90
CA LEU A 119 -10.16 -11.85 -7.53
C LEU A 119 -11.25 -11.52 -8.55
N THR A 120 -12.20 -10.70 -8.13
CA THR A 120 -13.18 -10.12 -9.05
C THR A 120 -12.79 -8.69 -9.40
N ARG A 121 -13.32 -8.18 -10.51
CA ARG A 121 -13.23 -6.78 -10.90
C ARG A 121 -13.65 -5.84 -9.76
N ASN A 122 -14.72 -6.20 -9.04
CA ASN A 122 -15.23 -5.41 -7.93
C ASN A 122 -14.27 -5.39 -6.75
N THR A 123 -13.65 -6.53 -6.44
CA THR A 123 -12.60 -6.61 -5.42
C THR A 123 -11.39 -5.78 -5.81
N ALA A 124 -10.89 -5.91 -7.04
CA ALA A 124 -9.75 -5.13 -7.52
C ALA A 124 -10.03 -3.61 -7.45
N LYS A 125 -11.21 -3.18 -7.90
CA LYS A 125 -11.66 -1.79 -7.80
C LYS A 125 -11.68 -1.30 -6.35
N ALA A 126 -12.26 -2.07 -5.43
CA ALA A 126 -12.33 -1.70 -4.02
C ALA A 126 -10.92 -1.52 -3.40
N TYR A 127 -9.97 -2.41 -3.70
CA TYR A 127 -8.60 -2.28 -3.20
C TYR A 127 -7.87 -1.10 -3.84
N CYS A 128 -8.08 -0.81 -5.13
CA CYS A 128 -7.51 0.40 -5.74
C CYS A 128 -8.00 1.67 -5.04
N ILE A 129 -9.29 1.74 -4.69
CA ILE A 129 -9.85 2.86 -3.91
C ILE A 129 -9.23 2.92 -2.51
N ASN A 130 -9.07 1.78 -1.83
CA ASN A 130 -8.44 1.76 -0.50
C ASN A 130 -6.99 2.24 -0.53
N VAL A 131 -6.22 1.80 -1.53
CA VAL A 131 -4.84 2.27 -1.74
C VAL A 131 -4.83 3.77 -2.01
N TYR A 132 -5.71 4.26 -2.90
CA TYR A 132 -5.85 5.68 -3.16
C TYR A 132 -6.17 6.49 -1.89
N GLU A 133 -7.12 6.06 -1.08
CA GLU A 133 -7.48 6.76 0.15
C GLU A 133 -6.34 6.75 1.19
N SER A 134 -5.59 5.64 1.28
CA SER A 134 -4.40 5.53 2.11
C SER A 134 -3.32 6.52 1.65
N GLU A 135 -3.00 6.53 0.36
CA GLU A 135 -2.01 7.45 -0.23
C GLU A 135 -2.46 8.91 -0.14
N LYS A 136 -3.75 9.20 -0.33
CA LYS A 136 -4.33 10.53 -0.13
C LYS A 136 -4.12 11.03 1.29
N LYS A 137 -4.33 10.18 2.31
CA LYS A 137 -4.08 10.53 3.72
C LYS A 137 -2.60 10.81 3.99
N LYS A 138 -1.69 9.95 3.51
CA LYS A 138 -0.24 10.17 3.62
C LYS A 138 0.15 11.50 2.98
N LEU A 139 -0.38 11.77 1.78
CA LEU A 139 -0.08 12.97 1.02
C LEU A 139 -0.64 14.24 1.69
N LYS A 140 -1.85 14.18 2.27
CA LYS A 140 -2.40 15.25 3.10
C LYS A 140 -1.53 15.53 4.33
N SER A 141 -1.04 14.49 4.99
CA SER A 141 -0.14 14.62 6.15
C SER A 141 1.14 15.35 5.76
N LEU A 142 1.78 14.94 4.66
CA LEU A 142 2.98 15.58 4.13
C LEU A 142 2.74 17.06 3.81
N LEU A 143 1.60 17.38 3.19
CA LEU A 143 1.24 18.76 2.85
C LEU A 143 1.10 19.69 4.05
N LYS A 144 0.91 19.19 5.27
CA LYS A 144 0.86 20.04 6.47
C LYS A 144 2.17 20.81 6.68
N ASN A 145 3.30 20.24 6.28
CA ASN A 145 4.62 20.84 6.42
C ASN A 145 5.02 21.71 5.22
N VAL A 146 4.24 21.68 4.13
CA VAL A 146 4.49 22.51 2.95
C VAL A 146 3.90 23.90 3.16
N ASN A 147 4.70 24.94 2.97
CA ASN A 147 4.28 26.34 3.19
C ASN A 147 3.74 27.02 1.92
N LYS A 148 4.29 26.69 0.76
CA LYS A 148 3.93 27.31 -0.52
C LYS A 148 3.60 26.24 -1.55
N ILE A 149 2.42 26.35 -2.13
CA ILE A 149 1.92 25.44 -3.16
C ILE A 149 1.52 26.25 -4.38
N SER A 150 1.96 25.82 -5.55
CA SER A 150 1.54 26.35 -6.83
C SER A 150 0.60 25.37 -7.52
N LEU A 151 -0.49 25.86 -8.09
CA LEU A 151 -1.45 25.03 -8.78
C LEU A 151 -1.35 25.26 -10.29
N THR A 152 -1.61 24.21 -11.06
CA THR A 152 -1.97 24.33 -12.47
C THR A 152 -3.33 23.68 -12.67
N THR A 153 -4.19 24.32 -13.45
CA THR A 153 -5.45 23.72 -13.90
C THR A 153 -5.38 23.46 -15.39
N ASP A 154 -5.73 22.26 -15.79
CA ASP A 154 -5.90 21.90 -17.20
C ASP A 154 -7.35 21.53 -17.45
N CYS A 155 -7.94 22.10 -18.49
CA CYS A 155 -9.35 21.92 -18.83
C CYS A 155 -9.47 21.45 -20.27
N TRP A 156 -10.13 20.31 -20.48
CA TRP A 156 -10.32 19.78 -21.81
C TRP A 156 -11.69 19.17 -21.99
N LYS A 157 -12.09 19.08 -23.26
CA LYS A 157 -13.33 18.43 -23.68
C LYS A 157 -13.01 17.09 -24.30
N SER A 158 -13.55 16.02 -23.72
CA SER A 158 -13.55 14.71 -24.35
C SER A 158 -14.41 14.77 -25.61
N LYS A 159 -13.79 14.57 -26.80
CA LYS A 159 -14.51 14.58 -28.09
C LYS A 159 -15.59 13.50 -28.13
N ASN A 160 -15.27 12.31 -27.60
CA ASN A 160 -16.13 11.13 -27.69
C ASN A 160 -17.31 11.19 -26.73
N GLN A 161 -17.07 11.64 -25.49
CA GLN A 161 -18.11 11.67 -24.47
C GLN A 161 -18.86 13.01 -24.43
N LYS A 162 -18.31 14.05 -25.08
CA LYS A 162 -18.76 15.45 -24.95
C LYS A 162 -18.75 15.96 -23.51
N ILE A 163 -17.96 15.29 -22.66
CA ILE A 163 -17.76 15.60 -21.24
C ILE A 163 -16.53 16.50 -21.10
N GLU A 164 -16.64 17.53 -20.27
CA GLU A 164 -15.55 18.46 -19.99
C GLU A 164 -14.93 18.14 -18.62
N TYR A 165 -13.60 17.96 -18.62
CA TYR A 165 -12.84 17.60 -17.45
C TYR A 165 -11.91 18.74 -17.07
N MET A 166 -11.69 18.88 -15.77
CA MET A 166 -10.67 19.74 -15.20
C MET A 166 -9.77 18.91 -14.29
N VAL A 167 -8.45 19.01 -14.51
CA VAL A 167 -7.45 18.47 -13.60
C VAL A 167 -6.82 19.61 -12.82
N ILE A 168 -6.80 19.47 -11.51
CA ILE A 168 -6.08 20.34 -10.61
C ILE A 168 -4.80 19.62 -10.21
N THR A 169 -3.66 20.15 -10.64
CA THR A 169 -2.35 19.63 -10.27
C THR A 169 -1.66 20.61 -9.34
N ARG A 170 -1.02 20.10 -8.30
CA ARG A 170 -0.19 20.90 -7.41
C ARG A 170 1.29 20.67 -7.65
N HIS A 171 2.06 21.70 -7.32
CA HIS A 171 3.50 21.78 -7.42
C HIS A 171 4.06 22.40 -6.14
N TRP A 172 5.14 21.84 -5.61
CA TRP A 172 5.88 22.39 -4.48
C TRP A 172 7.35 21.97 -4.54
N ILE A 173 8.22 22.68 -3.85
CA ILE A 173 9.61 22.28 -3.63
C ILE A 173 9.70 21.59 -2.27
N ASP A 174 10.30 20.41 -2.22
CA ASP A 174 10.50 19.67 -0.97
C ASP A 174 11.80 20.09 -0.24
N GLU A 175 12.06 19.44 0.90
CA GLU A 175 13.19 19.75 1.79
C GLU A 175 14.57 19.49 1.14
N ILE A 176 14.62 18.63 0.12
CA ILE A 176 15.83 18.32 -0.64
C ILE A 176 15.91 19.11 -1.95
N TRP A 177 15.13 20.19 -2.06
CA TRP A 177 15.08 21.09 -3.20
C TRP A 177 14.64 20.43 -4.52
N GLN A 178 13.79 19.42 -4.44
CA GLN A 178 13.22 18.75 -5.61
C GLN A 178 11.80 19.24 -5.90
N LEU A 179 11.51 19.47 -7.19
CA LEU A 179 10.17 19.82 -7.64
C LEU A 179 9.27 18.60 -7.57
N GLN A 180 8.26 18.67 -6.70
CA GLN A 180 7.23 17.67 -6.57
C GLN A 180 5.98 18.09 -7.31
N LYS A 181 5.40 17.15 -8.07
CA LYS A 181 4.16 17.33 -8.83
C LYS A 181 3.18 16.23 -8.48
N ARG A 182 1.94 16.56 -8.10
CA ARG A 182 0.87 15.57 -7.83
C ARG A 182 -0.49 16.09 -8.30
N VAL A 183 -1.28 15.22 -8.92
CA VAL A 183 -2.68 15.51 -9.25
C VAL A 183 -3.50 15.47 -7.95
N LEU A 184 -4.25 16.54 -7.69
CA LEU A 184 -5.11 16.65 -6.51
C LEU A 184 -6.51 16.15 -6.78
N ASN A 185 -7.05 16.50 -7.95
CA ASN A 185 -8.42 16.19 -8.28
C ASN A 185 -8.62 16.13 -9.79
N PHE A 186 -9.54 15.28 -10.19
CA PHE A 186 -10.01 15.11 -11.55
C PHE A 186 -11.52 15.33 -11.53
N VAL A 187 -11.96 16.50 -11.99
CA VAL A 187 -13.32 16.99 -11.78
C VAL A 187 -14.06 17.03 -13.11
N HIS A 188 -15.27 16.50 -13.13
CA HIS A 188 -16.22 16.75 -14.21
C HIS A 188 -16.92 18.09 -13.96
N ILE A 189 -16.81 19.02 -14.91
CA ILE A 189 -17.52 20.30 -14.84
C ILE A 189 -18.65 20.26 -15.88
N PRO A 190 -19.92 20.20 -15.47
CA PRO A 190 -21.02 20.18 -16.42
C PRO A 190 -21.15 21.53 -17.14
N PRO A 191 -21.57 21.54 -18.42
CA PRO A 191 -21.92 22.78 -19.11
C PRO A 191 -23.11 23.48 -18.44
N PRO A 192 -23.20 24.83 -18.45
CA PRO A 192 -22.27 25.78 -19.04
C PRO A 192 -21.10 26.15 -18.11
N ARG A 193 -19.87 26.14 -18.65
CA ARG A 193 -18.60 26.39 -17.94
C ARG A 193 -18.41 27.87 -17.57
N ARG A 194 -19.20 28.36 -16.62
CA ARG A 194 -19.05 29.72 -16.08
C ARG A 194 -17.84 29.77 -15.15
N GLY A 195 -17.13 30.89 -15.14
CA GLY A 195 -15.96 31.09 -14.27
C GLY A 195 -16.24 30.78 -12.80
N LEU A 196 -17.47 31.03 -12.33
CA LEU A 196 -17.90 30.70 -10.96
C LEU A 196 -17.86 29.19 -10.66
N GLU A 197 -18.30 28.33 -11.58
CA GLU A 197 -18.31 26.88 -11.38
C GLU A 197 -16.88 26.32 -11.33
N ILE A 198 -16.00 26.82 -12.19
CA ILE A 198 -14.57 26.50 -12.16
C ILE A 198 -13.97 26.93 -10.81
N ALA A 199 -14.24 28.16 -10.38
CA ALA A 199 -13.73 28.69 -9.12
C ALA A 199 -14.23 27.86 -7.92
N ASN A 200 -15.50 27.47 -7.90
CA ASN A 200 -16.08 26.63 -6.87
C ASN A 200 -15.45 25.23 -6.86
N ALA A 201 -15.22 24.62 -8.02
CA ALA A 201 -14.55 23.33 -8.14
C ALA A 201 -13.10 23.38 -7.64
N ILE A 202 -12.36 24.45 -7.96
CA ILE A 202 -11.02 24.69 -7.41
C ILE A 202 -11.11 24.86 -5.90
N TRP A 203 -11.98 25.72 -5.39
CA TRP A 203 -12.10 26.00 -3.96
C TRP A 203 -12.43 24.76 -3.14
N ARG A 204 -13.42 23.96 -3.56
CA ARG A 204 -13.76 22.68 -2.91
C ARG A 204 -12.57 21.73 -2.87
N CYS A 205 -11.78 21.67 -3.94
CA CYS A 205 -10.54 20.90 -3.94
C CYS A 205 -9.57 21.43 -2.87
N LEU A 206 -9.39 22.75 -2.74
CA LEU A 206 -8.51 23.31 -1.71
C LEU A 206 -8.97 22.96 -0.29
N GLU A 207 -10.26 23.08 -0.02
CA GLU A 207 -10.87 22.71 1.26
C GLU A 207 -10.72 21.21 1.55
N ASP A 208 -11.03 20.37 0.56
CA ASP A 208 -10.88 18.91 0.67
C ASP A 208 -9.45 18.53 1.02
N TRP A 209 -8.46 19.26 0.53
CA TRP A 209 -7.04 19.02 0.78
C TRP A 209 -6.49 19.78 2.00
N GLY A 210 -7.22 20.75 2.56
CA GLY A 210 -6.80 21.59 3.69
C GLY A 210 -5.60 22.47 3.36
N ILE A 211 -5.57 23.03 2.13
CA ILE A 211 -4.43 23.80 1.60
C ILE A 211 -4.81 25.21 1.12
N GLU A 212 -6.04 25.65 1.36
CA GLU A 212 -6.56 26.95 0.93
C GLU A 212 -5.72 28.14 1.40
N SER A 213 -5.06 28.02 2.56
CA SER A 213 -4.17 29.04 3.13
C SER A 213 -2.74 29.02 2.55
N LYS A 214 -2.38 27.97 1.80
CA LYS A 214 -1.01 27.69 1.35
C LYS A 214 -0.77 27.97 -0.14
N ILE A 215 -1.83 28.37 -0.85
CA ILE A 215 -1.75 28.61 -2.29
C ILE A 215 -1.00 29.91 -2.57
N HIS A 216 0.10 29.81 -3.32
CA HIS A 216 0.94 30.93 -3.72
C HIS A 216 0.60 31.42 -5.13
N THR A 217 0.48 30.50 -6.09
CA THR A 217 0.12 30.82 -7.47
C THR A 217 -0.84 29.79 -8.03
N ILE A 218 -1.64 30.20 -9.01
CA ILE A 218 -2.51 29.34 -9.80
C ILE A 218 -2.29 29.71 -11.25
N SER A 219 -1.80 28.75 -12.04
CA SER A 219 -1.67 28.86 -13.48
C SER A 219 -2.84 28.16 -14.15
N VAL A 220 -3.48 28.87 -15.07
CA VAL A 220 -4.65 28.40 -15.81
C VAL A 220 -4.32 28.46 -17.31
N ASP A 221 -4.98 27.64 -18.12
CA ASP A 221 -4.88 27.75 -19.58
C ASP A 221 -5.45 29.09 -20.08
N ASN A 222 -5.05 29.52 -21.29
CA ASN A 222 -5.41 30.83 -21.85
C ASN A 222 -6.84 30.83 -22.41
N ALA A 223 -7.83 30.57 -21.55
CA ALA A 223 -9.25 30.58 -21.88
C ALA A 223 -9.98 31.67 -21.09
N SER A 224 -10.83 32.44 -21.76
CA SER A 224 -11.54 33.60 -21.17
C SER A 224 -12.39 33.28 -19.94
N ALA A 225 -12.91 32.05 -19.84
CA ALA A 225 -13.65 31.59 -18.66
C ALA A 225 -12.77 31.56 -17.40
N ASN A 226 -11.45 31.40 -17.55
CA ASN A 226 -10.51 31.31 -16.43
C ASN A 226 -10.23 32.67 -15.79
N ASP A 227 -10.24 33.77 -16.55
CA ASP A 227 -10.10 35.12 -15.97
C ASP A 227 -11.23 35.40 -14.98
N SER A 228 -12.45 35.06 -15.38
CA SER A 228 -13.62 35.11 -14.51
C SER A 228 -13.47 34.15 -13.32
N ALA A 229 -12.95 32.94 -13.52
CA ALA A 229 -12.72 31.98 -12.45
C ALA A 229 -11.72 32.48 -11.40
N ILE A 230 -10.57 33.01 -11.81
CA ILE A 230 -9.55 33.54 -10.91
C ILE A 230 -10.09 34.74 -10.11
N ASN A 231 -10.86 35.64 -10.75
CA ASN A 231 -11.50 36.74 -10.05
C ASN A 231 -12.53 36.28 -9.01
N ASN A 232 -13.34 35.27 -9.34
CA ASN A 232 -14.28 34.67 -8.39
C ASN A 232 -13.54 33.97 -7.23
N LEU A 233 -12.47 33.23 -7.52
CA LEU A 233 -11.67 32.54 -6.51
C LEU A 233 -11.04 33.51 -5.52
N LYS A 234 -10.49 34.65 -6.00
CA LYS A 234 -10.00 35.74 -5.14
C LYS A 234 -11.10 36.27 -4.21
N ARG A 235 -12.32 36.46 -4.73
CA ARG A 235 -13.47 36.95 -3.94
C ARG A 235 -13.88 35.93 -2.88
N ILE A 236 -13.94 34.64 -3.21
CA ILE A 236 -14.28 33.56 -2.28
C ILE A 236 -13.27 33.53 -1.12
N GLY A 237 -11.96 33.52 -1.44
CA GLY A 237 -10.90 33.52 -0.43
C GLY A 237 -10.89 34.79 0.45
N GLN A 238 -11.19 35.96 -0.11
CA GLN A 238 -11.28 37.21 0.66
C GLN A 238 -12.45 37.24 1.62
N LYS A 239 -13.63 36.75 1.22
CA LYS A 239 -14.83 36.69 2.09
C LYS A 239 -14.57 35.80 3.31
N LEU A 240 -13.98 34.62 3.10
CA LEU A 240 -13.74 33.66 4.17
C LEU A 240 -12.64 34.10 5.14
N ARG A 241 -11.60 34.79 4.66
CA ARG A 241 -10.58 35.42 5.54
C ARG A 241 -11.12 36.55 6.42
N LYS A 242 -12.27 37.15 6.06
CA LYS A 242 -12.95 38.15 6.88
C LYS A 242 -13.85 37.50 7.93
N CYS A 243 -14.60 36.45 7.57
CA CYS A 243 -15.45 35.73 8.52
C CYS A 243 -14.67 34.95 9.59
N ALA A 244 -13.47 34.43 9.28
CA ALA A 244 -12.66 33.69 10.26
C ALA A 244 -11.93 34.57 11.29
N ARG A 245 -12.11 35.91 11.26
CA ARG A 245 -11.57 36.86 12.25
C ARG A 245 -12.63 37.45 13.19
N CYS A 246 -13.88 37.02 13.05
CA CYS A 246 -14.97 37.33 13.96
C CYS A 246 -15.19 36.13 14.89
#